data_AF-A0A7J6XEK4-F1
#
_entry.id   AF-A0A7J6XEK4-F1
#
_cell.length_a   1.000
_cell.length_b   1.000
_cell.length_c   1.000
_cell.angle_alpha   90.00
_cell.angle_beta   90.00
_cell.angle_gamma   90.00
#
_symmetry.space_group_name_H-M   'P 1'
#
loop_
_entity.id
_entity.type
_entity.pdbx_description
1 polymer ?
#
loop_
_entity_poly.entity_id
_entity_poly.type
_entity_poly.pdbx_seq_one_letter_code
_entity_poly.pdbx_strand_id
1 'polypeptide(L)'
;MDPKQVLGAFLTLTMFTMLGNMIKKDHFDTNQVSLQDISVVQFDASKLMEQSLVALPRFTKAPWKDIGKELKPCWTKQGFQAKHSKGFIVFSLTNGPEYHISQIANAVVVARHLGAVLVLPDIRGDNIGDTRYFQEIYDLEKFVKSIDGVVEVTKSYPDELMAETLDVVRVPNRVTENHIGEHIEPIFRRKGSLRLATYFPTMNMKKTKENKDLDSLVCLATYETLKLQPEIHEVVDSLVERLRTLSRKSDGQFIAVDLRIEMLEKKGCQGNGDSGKKRCYNAQDIGIFLRNIGFDRDTTIYLTQSRWHKSLNSLKKIFPKTYTKEGIMPVDKKGKYLNSGSSELEKALDFSICSQSDVFVPAISGLFYANVVGKRIESGRTQILVPGKVTSSSSVADFTSPYVSKKNHMAYSCFC
;
A
#
# COMPACT_ATOMS: atom_id res chain seq x y z
N MET A 1 -61.08 24.56 10.73
CA MET A 1 -59.85 23.76 10.54
C MET A 1 -60.13 22.36 11.05
N ASP A 2 -59.80 21.33 10.28
CA ASP A 2 -60.07 19.94 10.66
C ASP A 2 -59.20 19.55 11.87
N PRO A 3 -59.78 19.11 13.01
CA PRO A 3 -59.03 18.74 14.20
C PRO A 3 -57.99 17.63 13.93
N LYS A 4 -58.17 16.80 12.90
CA LYS A 4 -57.18 15.79 12.51
C LYS A 4 -55.93 16.42 11.88
N GLN A 5 -56.09 17.52 11.16
CA GLN A 5 -54.99 18.24 10.52
C GLN A 5 -54.16 19.04 11.53
N VAL A 6 -54.82 19.55 12.58
CA VAL A 6 -54.16 20.22 13.72
C VAL A 6 -53.37 19.21 14.56
N LEU A 7 -53.93 18.01 14.79
CA LEU A 7 -53.24 16.94 15.50
C LEU A 7 -52.03 16.41 14.72
N GLY A 8 -52.16 16.28 13.39
CA GLY A 8 -51.04 15.93 12.50
C GLY A 8 -49.90 16.94 12.55
N ALA A 9 -50.23 18.24 12.52
CA ALA A 9 -49.24 19.32 12.64
C ALA A 9 -48.52 19.28 14.01
N PHE A 10 -49.25 19.05 15.11
CA PHE A 10 -48.66 18.92 16.44
C PHE A 10 -47.73 17.71 16.55
N LEU A 11 -48.12 16.55 16.01
CA LEU A 11 -47.30 15.35 16.02
C LEU A 11 -46.00 15.54 15.21
N THR A 12 -46.07 16.17 14.04
CA THR A 12 -44.86 16.48 13.25
C THR A 12 -43.94 17.47 13.96
N LEU A 13 -44.48 18.52 14.59
CA LEU A 13 -43.68 19.49 15.35
C LEU A 13 -43.00 18.83 16.56
N THR A 14 -43.71 17.96 17.29
CA THR A 14 -43.11 17.21 18.41
C THR A 14 -42.01 16.25 17.96
N MET A 15 -42.16 15.55 16.83
CA MET A 15 -41.09 14.72 16.26
C MET A 15 -39.86 15.57 15.88
N PHE A 16 -40.04 16.72 15.23
CA PHE A 16 -38.93 17.61 14.90
C PHE A 16 -38.24 18.20 16.14
N THR A 17 -39.00 18.51 17.21
CA THR A 17 -38.39 18.95 18.48
C THR A 17 -37.62 17.84 19.20
N MET A 18 -38.07 16.59 19.14
CA MET A 18 -37.34 15.45 19.69
C MET A 18 -36.06 15.16 18.90
N LEU A 19 -36.10 15.21 17.56
CA LEU A 19 -34.91 15.13 16.70
C LEU A 19 -33.92 16.29 16.93
N GLY A 20 -34.43 17.51 17.12
CA GLY A 20 -33.62 18.67 17.49
C GLY A 20 -32.95 18.53 18.85
N ASN A 21 -33.64 17.94 19.84
CA ASN A 21 -33.07 17.66 21.15
C ASN A 21 -32.04 16.52 21.14
N MET A 22 -32.15 15.55 20.22
CA MET A 22 -31.11 14.52 20.05
C MET A 22 -29.85 15.07 19.37
N ILE A 23 -29.98 16.03 18.45
CA ILE A 23 -28.83 16.68 17.80
C ILE A 23 -28.14 17.68 18.74
N LYS A 24 -28.87 18.32 19.67
CA LYS A 24 -28.28 19.23 20.68
C LYS A 24 -27.56 18.53 21.83
N LYS A 25 -27.79 17.23 22.06
CA LYS A 25 -27.22 16.51 23.21
C LYS A 25 -25.82 15.91 22.96
N ASP A 26 -25.33 15.93 21.71
CA ASP A 26 -24.03 15.35 21.35
C ASP A 26 -22.91 16.37 21.08
N HIS A 27 -23.12 17.67 21.35
CA HIS A 27 -22.00 18.63 21.33
C HIS A 27 -22.20 19.81 22.30
N PHE A 28 -21.23 19.92 23.22
CA PHE A 28 -20.97 20.98 24.21
C PHE A 28 -21.80 20.94 25.50
N ASP A 29 -21.35 20.11 26.46
CA ASP A 29 -21.45 20.44 27.89
C ASP A 29 -20.04 20.63 28.47
N THR A 30 -19.73 21.90 28.76
CA THR A 30 -18.61 22.31 29.60
C THR A 30 -19.01 22.07 31.06
N ASN A 31 -18.59 20.95 31.64
CA ASN A 31 -18.74 20.73 33.08
C ASN A 31 -17.79 21.67 33.84
N GLN A 32 -18.36 22.76 34.36
CA GLN A 32 -17.77 23.59 35.40
C GLN A 32 -17.95 22.84 36.73
N VAL A 33 -16.90 22.14 37.18
CA VAL A 33 -16.86 21.55 38.53
C VAL A 33 -16.33 22.61 39.48
N SER A 34 -17.16 22.99 40.46
CA SER A 34 -16.79 23.78 41.63
C SER A 34 -15.78 23.01 42.47
N LEU A 35 -14.58 23.56 42.62
CA LEU A 35 -13.58 23.13 43.60
C LEU A 35 -13.61 24.12 44.76
N GLN A 36 -14.22 23.72 45.88
CA GLN A 36 -13.90 24.26 47.19
C GLN A 36 -13.01 23.24 47.93
N ASP A 37 -11.86 23.75 48.35
CA ASP A 37 -10.98 23.29 49.43
C ASP A 37 -10.54 21.82 49.47
N ILE A 38 -9.48 21.52 48.72
CA ILE A 38 -8.40 20.64 49.19
C ILE A 38 -7.07 21.23 48.68
N SER A 39 -6.16 21.55 49.61
CA SER A 39 -4.82 22.11 49.37
C SER A 39 -4.01 21.30 48.35
N VAL A 40 -3.70 21.91 47.20
CA VAL A 40 -2.82 21.33 46.17
C VAL A 40 -1.49 22.08 46.18
N VAL A 41 -0.43 21.37 46.58
CA VAL A 41 0.95 21.71 46.20
C VAL A 41 1.03 21.58 44.69
N GLN A 42 1.30 22.70 44.03
CA GLN A 42 1.32 22.82 42.57
C GLN A 42 2.53 22.06 41.99
N PHE A 43 2.30 20.82 41.56
CA PHE A 43 3.26 20.06 40.75
C PHE A 43 3.01 20.35 39.27
N ASP A 44 3.83 21.26 38.74
CA ASP A 44 3.85 21.66 37.34
C ASP A 44 4.45 20.55 36.46
N ALA A 45 3.58 19.70 35.90
CA ALA A 45 3.96 18.60 35.00
C ALA A 45 4.46 19.07 33.62
N SER A 46 4.36 20.37 33.30
CA SER A 46 4.85 20.93 32.04
C SER A 46 6.37 21.20 32.05
N LYS A 47 6.96 21.32 33.24
CA LYS A 47 8.40 21.57 33.44
C LYS A 47 9.28 20.31 33.42
N LEU A 48 8.68 19.14 33.64
CA LEU A 48 9.39 17.85 33.72
C LEU A 48 9.65 17.18 32.37
N MET A 49 8.94 17.56 31.31
CA MET A 49 9.17 16.99 29.96
C MET A 49 10.28 17.72 29.19
N GLU A 50 10.67 18.93 29.61
CA GLU A 50 11.80 19.67 29.04
C GLU A 50 13.16 19.26 29.61
N GLN A 51 13.21 18.60 30.77
CA GLN A 51 14.49 18.32 31.47
C GLN A 51 15.07 16.91 31.23
N SER A 52 14.54 16.11 30.30
CA SER A 52 15.09 14.77 30.00
C SER A 52 15.33 14.48 28.50
N LEU A 53 15.26 15.51 27.65
CA LEU A 53 15.71 15.41 26.27
C LEU A 53 17.08 16.06 26.16
N VAL A 54 18.14 15.26 26.34
CA VAL A 54 19.48 15.59 25.85
C VAL A 54 19.32 16.19 24.45
N ALA A 55 19.82 17.40 24.25
CA ALA A 55 19.74 18.16 22.99
C ALA A 55 20.46 17.40 21.87
N LEU A 56 19.80 16.41 21.30
CA LEU A 56 20.17 15.79 20.03
C LEU A 56 20.01 16.86 18.95
N PRO A 57 20.98 17.02 18.04
CA PRO A 57 20.89 18.05 17.02
C PRO A 57 19.70 17.75 16.12
N ARG A 58 18.79 18.71 16.09
CA ARG A 58 17.64 18.72 15.19
C ARG A 58 18.13 19.33 13.89
N PHE A 59 17.81 18.68 12.77
CA PHE A 59 17.91 19.37 11.49
C PHE A 59 16.98 20.59 11.56
N THR A 60 17.48 21.76 11.15
CA THR A 60 16.75 23.02 11.34
C THR A 60 15.65 23.25 10.30
N LYS A 61 15.65 22.47 9.20
CA LYS A 61 14.64 22.51 8.14
C LYS A 61 14.29 21.11 7.66
N ALA A 62 13.05 20.96 7.21
CA ALA A 62 12.54 19.75 6.60
C ALA A 62 13.32 19.43 5.32
N PRO A 63 13.76 18.17 5.12
CA PRO A 63 14.69 17.84 4.04
C PRO A 63 13.95 17.52 2.73
N TRP A 64 12.98 18.34 2.32
CA TRP A 64 12.25 18.15 1.07
C TRP A 64 13.22 18.08 -0.11
N LYS A 65 12.98 17.13 -1.04
CA LYS A 65 13.75 17.00 -2.27
C LYS A 65 12.85 17.18 -3.47
N ASP A 66 13.41 17.75 -4.53
CA ASP A 66 12.78 17.78 -5.83
C ASP A 66 12.59 16.36 -6.37
N ILE A 67 11.52 16.20 -7.14
CA ILE A 67 11.24 14.94 -7.83
C ILE A 67 12.28 14.79 -8.94
N GLY A 68 12.95 13.64 -8.97
CA GLY A 68 13.91 13.32 -10.01
C GLY A 68 13.23 13.15 -11.37
N LYS A 69 14.04 12.99 -12.42
CA LYS A 69 13.52 12.70 -13.76
C LYS A 69 12.80 11.34 -13.76
N GLU A 70 11.63 11.30 -14.39
CA GLU A 70 10.92 10.06 -14.70
C GLU A 70 11.78 9.18 -15.62
N LEU A 71 11.91 7.91 -15.26
CA LEU A 71 12.69 6.93 -16.01
C LEU A 71 11.79 6.20 -17.00
N LYS A 72 12.31 5.91 -18.19
CA LYS A 72 11.63 5.17 -19.23
C LYS A 72 11.87 3.67 -19.07
N PRO A 73 10.92 2.84 -19.52
CA PRO A 73 11.16 1.41 -19.67
C PRO A 73 12.36 1.08 -20.56
N CYS A 74 13.21 0.14 -20.14
CA CYS A 74 14.31 -0.39 -20.97
C CYS A 74 14.04 -1.79 -21.54
N TRP A 75 12.92 -2.41 -21.14
CA TRP A 75 12.56 -3.73 -21.66
C TRP A 75 12.01 -3.60 -23.08
N THR A 76 12.23 -4.64 -23.87
CA THR A 76 11.67 -4.76 -25.22
C THR A 76 10.62 -5.86 -25.24
N LYS A 77 9.51 -5.60 -25.95
CA LYS A 77 8.53 -6.64 -26.27
C LYS A 77 9.13 -7.55 -27.33
N GLN A 78 9.86 -8.57 -26.89
CA GLN A 78 10.29 -9.63 -27.78
C GLN A 78 9.07 -10.49 -28.11
N GLY A 79 8.58 -10.37 -29.35
CA GLY A 79 7.50 -11.22 -29.86
C GLY A 79 7.87 -12.69 -29.72
N PHE A 80 6.96 -13.50 -29.20
CA PHE A 80 7.12 -14.94 -29.18
C PHE A 80 6.76 -15.51 -30.56
N GLN A 81 7.69 -16.24 -31.17
CA GLN A 81 7.40 -17.15 -32.29
C GLN A 81 7.79 -18.56 -31.87
N ALA A 82 6.95 -19.28 -31.11
CA ALA A 82 7.12 -20.72 -30.98
C ALA A 82 5.79 -21.45 -30.72
N LYS A 83 5.78 -22.72 -31.16
CA LYS A 83 4.65 -23.66 -31.22
C LYS A 83 3.84 -23.70 -29.92
N HIS A 84 2.58 -23.29 -30.01
CA HIS A 84 1.61 -23.35 -28.92
C HIS A 84 1.56 -24.77 -28.32
N SER A 85 1.80 -24.88 -27.01
CA SER A 85 1.36 -26.05 -26.26
C SER A 85 -0.12 -25.82 -25.91
N LYS A 86 -0.98 -26.85 -26.06
CA LYS A 86 -2.44 -26.72 -25.88
C LYS A 86 -2.89 -26.63 -24.40
N GLY A 87 -2.03 -26.06 -23.55
CA GLY A 87 -2.19 -26.10 -22.09
C GLY A 87 -2.49 -24.74 -21.46
N PHE A 88 -2.96 -24.75 -20.21
CA PHE A 88 -3.39 -23.55 -19.51
C PHE A 88 -2.67 -23.34 -18.17
N ILE A 89 -2.36 -22.09 -17.87
CA ILE A 89 -1.89 -21.65 -16.56
C ILE A 89 -3.01 -20.86 -15.88
N VAL A 90 -3.50 -21.40 -14.77
CA VAL A 90 -4.55 -20.79 -13.93
C VAL A 90 -3.90 -20.30 -12.64
N PHE A 91 -4.35 -19.17 -12.10
CA PHE A 91 -3.88 -18.66 -10.81
C PHE A 91 -4.90 -17.68 -10.23
N SER A 92 -4.68 -17.29 -8.98
CA SER A 92 -5.52 -16.30 -8.28
C SER A 92 -4.62 -15.25 -7.65
N LEU A 93 -5.11 -14.01 -7.61
CA LEU A 93 -4.48 -12.90 -6.93
C LEU A 93 -4.93 -12.83 -5.47
N THR A 94 -4.01 -12.59 -4.53
CA THR A 94 -4.30 -12.60 -3.10
C THR A 94 -3.47 -11.58 -2.34
N ASN A 95 -3.94 -11.14 -1.16
CA ASN A 95 -3.22 -10.38 -0.13
C ASN A 95 -2.93 -8.90 -0.45
N GLY A 96 -3.20 -8.41 -1.66
CA GLY A 96 -3.03 -7.00 -2.00
C GLY A 96 -2.14 -6.74 -3.22
N PRO A 97 -2.13 -5.49 -3.73
CA PRO A 97 -1.44 -5.10 -4.95
C PRO A 97 0.04 -5.48 -5.00
N GLU A 98 0.77 -5.40 -3.88
CA GLU A 98 2.20 -5.74 -3.84
C GLU A 98 2.45 -7.23 -4.10
N TYR A 99 1.49 -8.09 -3.77
CA TYR A 99 1.52 -9.53 -4.03
C TYR A 99 1.03 -9.82 -5.44
N HIS A 100 -0.01 -9.10 -5.90
CA HIS A 100 -0.58 -9.26 -7.23
C HIS A 100 0.47 -9.02 -8.33
N ILE A 101 1.31 -7.99 -8.16
CA ILE A 101 2.44 -7.69 -9.05
C ILE A 101 3.35 -8.92 -9.21
N SER A 102 3.77 -9.52 -8.09
CA SER A 102 4.64 -10.69 -8.11
C SER A 102 3.97 -11.96 -8.64
N GLN A 103 2.69 -12.16 -8.33
CA GLN A 103 1.91 -13.32 -8.79
C GLN A 103 1.72 -13.30 -10.31
N ILE A 104 1.42 -12.13 -10.88
CA ILE A 104 1.33 -11.96 -12.34
C ILE A 104 2.69 -12.11 -12.99
N ALA A 105 3.73 -11.48 -12.44
CA ALA A 105 5.08 -11.60 -13.00
C ALA A 105 5.51 -13.07 -13.11
N ASN A 106 5.31 -13.85 -12.05
CA ASN A 106 5.57 -15.29 -12.07
C ASN A 106 4.70 -16.03 -13.10
N ALA A 107 3.38 -15.78 -13.12
CA ALA A 107 2.47 -16.50 -14.01
C ALA A 107 2.78 -16.22 -15.49
N VAL A 108 3.11 -14.98 -15.85
CA VAL A 108 3.52 -14.60 -17.21
C VAL A 108 4.82 -15.27 -17.59
N VAL A 109 5.82 -15.30 -16.71
CA VAL A 109 7.12 -15.96 -16.97
C VAL A 109 6.93 -17.47 -17.17
N VAL A 110 6.15 -18.13 -16.29
CA VAL A 110 5.86 -19.56 -16.41
C VAL A 110 5.09 -19.88 -17.68
N ALA A 111 4.02 -19.13 -17.98
CA ALA A 111 3.21 -19.35 -19.17
C ALA A 111 4.04 -19.17 -20.45
N ARG A 112 4.89 -18.14 -20.51
CA ARG A 112 5.80 -17.91 -21.63
C ARG A 112 6.81 -19.05 -21.81
N HIS A 113 7.43 -19.50 -20.72
CA HIS A 113 8.41 -20.58 -20.78
C HIS A 113 7.79 -21.90 -21.28
N LEU A 114 6.54 -22.18 -20.90
CA LEU A 114 5.82 -23.41 -21.26
C LEU A 114 5.04 -23.30 -22.59
N GLY A 115 4.98 -22.11 -23.20
CA GLY A 115 4.13 -21.85 -24.38
C GLY A 115 2.63 -22.06 -24.09
N ALA A 116 2.20 -21.80 -22.86
CA ALA A 116 0.85 -22.04 -22.36
C ALA A 116 -0.05 -20.80 -22.47
N VAL A 117 -1.36 -21.01 -22.53
CA VAL A 117 -2.37 -19.94 -22.46
C VAL A 117 -2.56 -19.51 -21.00
N LEU A 118 -2.46 -18.22 -20.72
CA LEU A 118 -2.70 -17.65 -19.40
C LEU A 118 -4.20 -17.39 -19.21
N VAL A 119 -4.78 -17.98 -18.17
CA VAL A 119 -6.18 -17.69 -17.80
C VAL A 119 -6.21 -16.45 -16.91
N LEU A 120 -7.11 -15.52 -17.23
CA LEU A 120 -7.32 -14.30 -16.43
C LEU A 120 -7.66 -14.68 -14.97
N PRO A 121 -6.93 -14.15 -13.97
CA PRO A 121 -7.11 -14.57 -12.59
C PRO A 121 -8.32 -13.89 -11.93
N ASP A 122 -8.92 -14.57 -10.97
CA ASP A 122 -9.76 -13.96 -9.94
C ASP A 122 -8.90 -13.26 -8.87
N ILE A 123 -9.49 -12.34 -8.13
CA ILE A 123 -8.88 -11.71 -6.94
C ILE A 123 -9.60 -12.27 -5.71
N ARG A 124 -8.85 -12.84 -4.78
CA ARG A 124 -9.38 -13.41 -3.54
C ARG A 124 -9.02 -12.52 -2.35
N GLY A 125 -10.03 -12.18 -1.56
CA GLY A 125 -9.87 -11.40 -0.34
C GLY A 125 -9.44 -12.23 0.86
N ASP A 126 -9.45 -11.59 2.03
CA ASP A 126 -8.94 -12.18 3.27
C ASP A 126 -9.93 -13.23 3.86
N ASN A 127 -11.21 -13.18 3.46
CA ASN A 127 -12.25 -14.10 3.92
C ASN A 127 -12.54 -15.21 2.89
N ILE A 128 -12.90 -16.41 3.38
CA ILE A 128 -13.31 -17.52 2.51
C ILE A 128 -14.54 -17.11 1.70
N GLY A 129 -14.44 -17.26 0.37
CA GLY A 129 -15.52 -16.91 -0.56
C GLY A 129 -15.51 -15.45 -1.03
N ASP A 130 -14.69 -14.57 -0.44
CA ASP A 130 -14.49 -13.21 -0.96
C ASP A 130 -13.68 -13.29 -2.26
N THR A 131 -14.39 -13.24 -3.39
CA THR A 131 -13.81 -13.34 -4.73
C THR A 131 -14.31 -12.19 -5.58
N ARG A 132 -13.42 -11.64 -6.40
CA ARG A 132 -13.68 -10.50 -7.28
C ARG A 132 -13.15 -10.79 -8.67
N TYR A 133 -13.77 -10.16 -9.65
CA TYR A 133 -13.25 -10.15 -11.00
C TYR A 133 -12.02 -9.26 -11.09
N PHE A 134 -11.06 -9.64 -11.93
CA PHE A 134 -9.88 -8.84 -12.24
C PHE A 134 -10.23 -7.38 -12.57
N GLN A 135 -11.25 -7.19 -13.43
CA GLN A 135 -11.67 -5.87 -13.88
C GLN A 135 -12.34 -4.99 -12.81
N GLU A 136 -12.61 -5.50 -11.60
CA GLU A 136 -13.08 -4.65 -10.51
C GLU A 136 -11.97 -3.76 -9.94
N ILE A 137 -10.70 -4.14 -10.10
CA ILE A 137 -9.54 -3.39 -9.58
C ILE A 137 -8.61 -2.94 -10.69
N TYR A 138 -8.37 -3.80 -11.68
CA TYR A 138 -7.36 -3.58 -12.71
C TYR A 138 -7.97 -3.40 -14.09
N ASP A 139 -7.32 -2.59 -14.91
CA ASP A 139 -7.70 -2.32 -16.29
C ASP A 139 -7.38 -3.56 -17.15
N LEU A 140 -8.42 -4.31 -17.51
CA LEU A 140 -8.31 -5.55 -18.27
C LEU A 140 -7.72 -5.32 -19.68
N GLU A 141 -8.13 -4.24 -20.35
CA GLU A 141 -7.66 -3.95 -21.70
C GLU A 141 -6.17 -3.62 -21.71
N LYS A 142 -5.73 -2.79 -20.76
CA LYS A 142 -4.29 -2.50 -20.60
C LYS A 142 -3.50 -3.73 -20.21
N PHE A 143 -4.04 -4.61 -19.36
CA PHE A 143 -3.40 -5.86 -19.01
C PHE A 143 -3.16 -6.73 -20.25
N VAL A 144 -4.21 -7.07 -21.01
CA VAL A 144 -4.09 -7.91 -22.21
C VAL A 144 -3.15 -7.27 -23.23
N LYS A 145 -3.29 -5.96 -23.49
CA LYS A 145 -2.43 -5.22 -24.41
C LYS A 145 -0.95 -5.19 -23.97
N SER A 146 -0.67 -5.18 -22.67
CA SER A 146 0.71 -5.13 -22.17
C SER A 146 1.51 -6.38 -22.53
N ILE A 147 0.86 -7.56 -22.57
CA ILE A 147 1.46 -8.87 -22.83
C ILE A 147 1.04 -9.47 -24.17
N ASP A 148 0.40 -8.69 -25.02
CA ASP A 148 0.09 -9.08 -26.39
C ASP A 148 1.38 -9.42 -27.17
N GLY A 149 1.34 -10.51 -27.92
CA GLY A 149 2.52 -11.11 -28.57
C GLY A 149 3.56 -11.70 -27.61
N VAL A 150 3.34 -11.64 -26.29
CA VAL A 150 4.23 -12.21 -25.27
C VAL A 150 3.69 -13.52 -24.72
N VAL A 151 2.41 -13.53 -24.31
CA VAL A 151 1.66 -14.69 -23.81
C VAL A 151 0.22 -14.57 -24.29
N GLU A 152 -0.37 -15.68 -24.74
CA GLU A 152 -1.79 -15.73 -25.10
C GLU A 152 -2.66 -15.71 -23.83
N VAL A 153 -3.73 -14.92 -23.83
CA VAL A 153 -4.61 -14.73 -22.67
C VAL A 153 -6.04 -15.13 -23.01
N THR A 154 -6.67 -15.91 -22.14
CA THR A 154 -8.11 -16.20 -22.19
C THR A 154 -8.84 -15.68 -20.96
N LYS A 155 -10.13 -15.32 -21.12
CA LYS A 155 -10.96 -14.78 -20.03
C LYS A 155 -11.37 -15.85 -19.01
N SER A 156 -11.60 -17.08 -19.48
CA SER A 156 -12.07 -18.19 -18.65
C SER A 156 -11.35 -19.47 -19.03
N TYR A 157 -11.26 -20.38 -18.06
CA TYR A 157 -10.81 -21.74 -18.31
C TYR A 157 -11.91 -22.48 -19.11
N PRO A 158 -11.56 -23.31 -20.11
CA PRO A 158 -12.57 -23.99 -20.94
C PRO A 158 -13.49 -24.89 -20.12
N ASP A 159 -14.80 -24.79 -20.36
CA ASP A 159 -15.83 -25.52 -19.62
C ASP A 159 -15.65 -27.05 -19.75
N GLU A 160 -15.13 -27.52 -20.88
CA GLU A 160 -14.88 -28.94 -21.13
C GLU A 160 -13.82 -29.53 -20.19
N LEU A 161 -12.94 -28.69 -19.63
CA LEU A 161 -11.85 -29.09 -18.75
C LEU A 161 -12.17 -28.81 -17.26
N MET A 162 -13.27 -28.12 -16.96
CA MET A 162 -13.65 -27.74 -15.58
C MET A 162 -13.94 -28.94 -14.67
N ALA A 163 -14.29 -30.10 -15.24
CA ALA A 163 -14.52 -31.34 -14.50
C ALA A 163 -13.24 -31.94 -13.91
N GLU A 164 -12.06 -31.55 -14.40
CA GLU A 164 -10.78 -32.03 -13.88
C GLU A 164 -10.24 -31.12 -12.78
N THR A 165 -9.86 -31.70 -11.64
CA THR A 165 -9.19 -30.95 -10.58
C THR A 165 -7.78 -30.58 -11.05
N LEU A 166 -7.52 -29.28 -11.23
CA LEU A 166 -6.19 -28.77 -11.57
C LEU A 166 -5.20 -29.03 -10.44
N ASP A 167 -4.04 -29.61 -10.79
CA ASP A 167 -2.92 -29.77 -9.87
C ASP A 167 -2.40 -28.39 -9.44
N VAL A 168 -2.29 -28.17 -8.13
CA VAL A 168 -1.76 -26.93 -7.57
C VAL A 168 -0.24 -27.04 -7.44
N VAL A 169 0.49 -26.22 -8.19
CA VAL A 169 1.94 -26.15 -8.16
C VAL A 169 2.39 -24.91 -7.40
N ARG A 170 3.21 -25.12 -6.36
CA ARG A 170 3.76 -24.00 -5.58
C ARG A 170 4.97 -23.41 -6.28
N VAL A 171 4.95 -22.10 -6.51
CA VAL A 171 5.99 -21.38 -7.24
C VAL A 171 6.63 -20.31 -6.34
N PRO A 172 7.96 -20.25 -6.20
CA PRO A 172 8.60 -19.17 -5.45
C PRO A 172 8.41 -17.83 -6.16
N ASN A 173 8.22 -16.74 -5.41
CA ASN A 173 8.31 -15.38 -5.95
C ASN A 173 9.63 -15.18 -6.70
N ARG A 174 9.58 -14.58 -7.89
CA ARG A 174 10.71 -14.43 -8.83
C ARG A 174 11.28 -15.78 -9.25
N VAL A 175 10.40 -16.60 -9.82
CA VAL A 175 10.75 -17.91 -10.35
C VAL A 175 11.85 -17.80 -11.42
N THR A 176 12.80 -18.73 -11.39
CA THR A 176 13.90 -18.81 -12.36
C THR A 176 13.59 -19.82 -13.46
N GLU A 177 14.18 -19.67 -14.64
CA GLU A 177 14.04 -20.64 -15.74
C GLU A 177 14.39 -22.06 -15.32
N ASN A 178 15.49 -22.25 -14.58
CA ASN A 178 15.88 -23.56 -14.06
C ASN A 178 14.78 -24.17 -13.17
N HIS A 179 14.18 -23.38 -12.28
CA HIS A 179 13.10 -23.88 -11.43
C HIS A 179 11.89 -24.32 -12.27
N ILE A 180 11.56 -23.58 -13.34
CA ILE A 180 10.46 -23.94 -14.23
C ILE A 180 10.78 -25.26 -14.94
N GLY A 181 11.93 -25.38 -15.60
CA GLY A 181 12.31 -26.58 -16.35
C GLY A 181 12.45 -27.84 -15.49
N GLU A 182 12.96 -27.69 -14.26
CA GLU A 182 13.17 -28.83 -13.35
C GLU A 182 11.89 -29.27 -12.62
N HIS A 183 11.04 -28.33 -12.20
CA HIS A 183 9.96 -28.61 -11.24
C HIS A 183 8.56 -28.41 -11.81
N ILE A 184 8.38 -27.55 -12.82
CA ILE A 184 7.05 -27.18 -13.33
C ILE A 184 6.78 -27.83 -14.68
N GLU A 185 7.73 -27.74 -15.62
CA GLU A 185 7.59 -28.26 -16.98
C GLU A 185 7.27 -29.76 -17.03
N PRO A 186 7.89 -30.65 -16.23
CA PRO A 186 7.56 -32.08 -16.27
C PRO A 186 6.11 -32.37 -15.86
N ILE A 187 5.58 -31.59 -14.92
CA ILE A 187 4.19 -31.71 -14.47
C ILE A 187 3.26 -31.19 -15.56
N PHE A 188 3.59 -30.04 -16.15
CA PHE A 188 2.83 -29.42 -17.22
C PHE A 188 2.73 -30.32 -18.46
N ARG A 189 3.84 -30.92 -18.91
CA ARG A 189 3.85 -31.84 -20.06
C ARG A 189 2.94 -33.05 -19.87
N ARG A 190 2.78 -33.52 -18.63
CA ARG A 190 1.92 -34.67 -18.29
C ARG A 190 0.45 -34.27 -18.14
N LYS A 191 0.17 -33.10 -17.59
CA LYS A 191 -1.18 -32.68 -17.17
C LYS A 191 -1.85 -31.68 -18.12
N GLY A 192 -1.08 -30.99 -18.95
CA GLY A 192 -1.55 -29.94 -19.86
C GLY A 192 -1.93 -28.64 -19.16
N SER A 193 -2.60 -28.68 -18.00
CA SER A 193 -3.03 -27.47 -17.27
C SER A 193 -2.61 -27.51 -15.81
N LEU A 194 -2.21 -26.37 -15.26
CA LEU A 194 -1.77 -26.25 -13.86
C LEU A 194 -2.38 -25.02 -13.19
N ARG A 195 -2.62 -25.13 -11.88
CA ARG A 195 -2.92 -23.97 -11.03
C ARG A 195 -1.67 -23.53 -10.26
N LEU A 196 -1.21 -22.30 -10.45
CA LEU A 196 -0.05 -21.78 -9.73
C LEU A 196 -0.45 -21.16 -8.39
N ALA A 197 0.30 -21.49 -7.35
CA ALA A 197 0.20 -20.86 -6.04
C ALA A 197 1.57 -20.25 -5.68
N THR A 198 1.68 -18.92 -5.80
CA THR A 198 2.94 -18.24 -5.48
C THR A 198 3.15 -18.15 -3.98
N TYR A 199 4.34 -18.53 -3.51
CA TYR A 199 4.78 -18.31 -2.13
C TYR A 199 6.00 -17.40 -2.08
N PHE A 200 6.20 -16.74 -0.94
CA PHE A 200 7.17 -15.66 -0.81
C PHE A 200 8.26 -16.02 0.21
N PRO A 201 9.29 -16.81 -0.19
CA PRO A 201 10.36 -17.20 0.72
C PRO A 201 11.19 -16.00 1.16
N THR A 202 11.33 -15.00 0.28
CA THR A 202 11.95 -13.71 0.59
C THR A 202 11.06 -12.56 0.09
N MET A 203 11.03 -11.48 0.87
CA MET A 203 10.22 -10.27 0.59
C MET A 203 11.10 -9.12 0.08
N ASN A 204 12.28 -9.42 -0.47
CA ASN A 204 13.20 -8.42 -0.99
C ASN A 204 13.18 -8.41 -2.53
N MET A 205 13.30 -7.23 -3.12
CA MET A 205 13.31 -7.03 -4.57
C MET A 205 14.67 -6.51 -5.03
N LYS A 206 15.75 -7.06 -4.47
CA LYS A 206 17.10 -6.71 -4.90
C LYS A 206 17.36 -7.25 -6.31
N LYS A 207 18.03 -6.48 -7.17
CA LYS A 207 18.47 -6.96 -8.48
C LYS A 207 19.37 -8.20 -8.34
N THR A 208 19.13 -9.20 -9.17
CA THR A 208 19.95 -10.43 -9.29
C THR A 208 20.99 -10.24 -10.39
N LYS A 209 22.02 -11.09 -10.44
CA LYS A 209 23.09 -11.03 -11.47
C LYS A 209 22.73 -11.90 -12.70
N GLU A 210 21.47 -11.98 -13.09
CA GLU A 210 20.97 -13.01 -14.02
C GLU A 210 20.66 -12.47 -15.44
N ASN A 211 20.11 -13.36 -16.28
CA ASN A 211 20.02 -13.29 -17.74
C ASN A 211 19.19 -12.08 -18.26
N LYS A 212 19.74 -11.34 -19.23
CA LYS A 212 19.16 -10.10 -19.79
C LYS A 212 17.77 -10.29 -20.40
N ASP A 213 17.50 -11.42 -21.05
CA ASP A 213 16.20 -11.65 -21.72
C ASP A 213 15.09 -11.99 -20.73
N LEU A 214 15.37 -12.85 -19.75
CA LEU A 214 14.46 -13.14 -18.64
C LEU A 214 14.18 -11.87 -17.82
N ASP A 215 15.20 -11.04 -17.60
CA ASP A 215 15.06 -9.76 -16.92
C ASP A 215 14.10 -8.82 -17.67
N SER A 216 14.15 -8.77 -19.01
CA SER A 216 13.23 -7.96 -19.83
C SER A 216 11.77 -8.40 -19.65
N LEU A 217 11.49 -9.71 -19.71
CA LEU A 217 10.14 -10.25 -19.50
C LEU A 217 9.63 -10.00 -18.08
N VAL A 218 10.48 -10.21 -17.07
CA VAL A 218 10.11 -9.96 -15.67
C VAL A 218 9.83 -8.48 -15.45
N CYS A 219 10.64 -7.58 -16.03
CA CYS A 219 10.41 -6.14 -15.96
C CYS A 219 9.06 -5.74 -16.59
N LEU A 220 8.77 -6.22 -17.80
CA LEU A 220 7.48 -6.02 -18.47
C LEU A 220 6.33 -6.49 -17.57
N ALA A 221 6.42 -7.73 -17.10
CA ALA A 221 5.37 -8.38 -16.32
C ALA A 221 5.16 -7.72 -14.94
N THR A 222 6.20 -7.11 -14.38
CA THR A 222 6.16 -6.43 -13.06
C THR A 222 5.61 -5.01 -13.15
N TYR A 223 6.00 -4.23 -14.16
CA TYR A 223 5.76 -2.78 -14.17
C TYR A 223 4.70 -2.31 -15.18
N GLU A 224 4.43 -3.08 -16.24
CA GLU A 224 3.52 -2.68 -17.32
C GLU A 224 2.12 -3.30 -17.20
N THR A 225 1.98 -4.46 -16.56
CA THR A 225 0.75 -5.29 -16.59
C THR A 225 -0.39 -4.80 -15.72
N LEU A 226 -0.10 -4.36 -14.49
CA LEU A 226 -1.12 -3.95 -13.54
C LEU A 226 -1.29 -2.44 -13.54
N LYS A 227 -2.38 -1.98 -14.14
CA LYS A 227 -2.88 -0.61 -14.04
C LYS A 227 -4.24 -0.62 -13.36
N LEU A 228 -4.49 0.31 -12.45
CA LEU A 228 -5.80 0.44 -11.82
C LEU A 228 -6.85 0.83 -12.85
N GLN A 229 -8.10 0.43 -12.59
CA GLN A 229 -9.24 0.95 -13.34
C GLN A 229 -9.30 2.48 -13.25
N PRO A 230 -9.71 3.19 -14.32
CA PRO A 230 -9.80 4.65 -14.35
C PRO A 230 -10.60 5.22 -13.17
N GLU A 231 -11.74 4.62 -12.83
CA GLU A 231 -12.58 5.05 -11.70
C GLU A 231 -11.85 5.02 -10.34
N ILE A 232 -10.96 4.04 -10.14
CA ILE A 232 -10.17 3.92 -8.91
C ILE A 232 -9.03 4.94 -8.94
N HIS A 233 -8.40 5.13 -10.11
CA HIS A 233 -7.36 6.12 -10.30
C HIS A 233 -7.88 7.54 -10.01
N GLU A 234 -9.07 7.90 -10.48
CA GLU A 234 -9.71 9.19 -10.18
C GLU A 234 -9.92 9.41 -8.68
N VAL A 235 -10.28 8.35 -7.95
CA VAL A 235 -10.39 8.42 -6.49
C VAL A 235 -9.02 8.65 -5.86
N VAL A 236 -7.97 7.95 -6.32
CA VAL A 236 -6.59 8.21 -5.86
C VAL A 236 -6.19 9.65 -6.11
N ASP A 237 -6.40 10.17 -7.32
CA ASP A 237 -6.03 11.54 -7.68
C ASP A 237 -6.77 12.56 -6.80
N SER A 238 -8.07 12.35 -6.58
CA SER A 238 -8.86 13.18 -5.66
C SER A 238 -8.32 13.17 -4.22
N LEU A 239 -7.92 11.99 -3.71
CA LEU A 239 -7.33 11.87 -2.37
C LEU A 239 -5.96 12.55 -2.28
N VAL A 240 -5.12 12.39 -3.30
CA VAL A 240 -3.81 13.04 -3.39
C VAL A 240 -3.98 14.55 -3.43
N GLU A 241 -4.83 15.09 -4.31
CA GLU A 241 -5.12 16.53 -4.41
C GLU A 241 -5.64 17.10 -3.09
N ARG A 242 -6.48 16.35 -2.37
CA ARG A 242 -6.92 16.75 -1.03
C ARG A 242 -5.76 16.83 -0.05
N LEU A 243 -4.85 15.85 -0.05
CA LEU A 243 -3.63 15.88 0.78
C LEU A 243 -2.74 17.07 0.42
N ARG A 244 -2.55 17.35 -0.88
CA ARG A 244 -1.83 18.55 -1.38
C ARG A 244 -2.45 19.83 -0.84
N THR A 245 -3.78 19.94 -0.89
CA THR A 245 -4.52 21.09 -0.38
C THR A 245 -4.38 21.27 1.14
N LEU A 246 -4.33 20.18 1.91
CA LEU A 246 -4.10 20.23 3.36
C LEU A 246 -2.66 20.64 3.73
N SER A 247 -1.73 20.44 2.79
CA SER A 247 -0.29 20.73 2.85
C SER A 247 0.12 22.14 2.40
N ARG A 248 -0.78 23.13 2.38
CA ARG A 248 -0.45 24.52 1.96
C ARG A 248 0.77 25.15 2.65
N LYS A 249 1.09 24.75 3.89
CA LYS A 249 2.24 25.26 4.66
C LYS A 249 3.59 24.60 4.29
N SER A 250 3.55 23.57 3.46
CA SER A 250 4.71 22.83 2.97
C SER A 250 4.69 22.77 1.44
N ASP A 251 4.22 23.83 0.78
CA ASP A 251 4.11 23.93 -0.69
C ASP A 251 3.36 22.76 -1.35
N GLY A 252 2.36 22.23 -0.64
CA GLY A 252 1.58 21.07 -1.09
C GLY A 252 2.27 19.73 -0.85
N GLN A 253 3.47 19.69 -0.27
CA GLN A 253 4.19 18.45 0.00
C GLN A 253 3.62 17.69 1.21
N PHE A 254 3.56 16.36 1.13
CA PHE A 254 3.09 15.50 2.21
C PHE A 254 3.91 14.22 2.32
N ILE A 255 3.87 13.63 3.52
CA ILE A 255 4.52 12.36 3.83
C ILE A 255 3.47 11.27 3.84
N ALA A 256 3.72 10.16 3.13
CA ALA A 256 2.97 8.93 3.31
C ALA A 256 3.77 7.97 4.20
N VAL A 257 3.15 7.48 5.27
CA VAL A 257 3.74 6.51 6.20
C VAL A 257 3.01 5.17 6.07
N ASP A 258 3.74 4.12 5.71
CA ASP A 258 3.21 2.75 5.78
C ASP A 258 3.25 2.26 7.23
N LEU A 259 2.15 2.50 7.97
CA LEU A 259 1.99 2.19 9.39
C LEU A 259 0.81 1.20 9.57
N ARG A 260 0.93 0.01 8.98
CA ARG A 260 -0.06 -1.07 9.11
C ARG A 260 -0.06 -1.65 10.53
N ILE A 261 -0.90 -1.08 11.41
CA ILE A 261 -0.98 -1.42 12.84
C ILE A 261 -1.12 -2.93 13.06
N GLU A 262 -2.00 -3.59 12.31
CA GLU A 262 -2.23 -5.04 12.41
C GLU A 262 -0.97 -5.88 12.16
N MET A 263 -0.03 -5.37 11.35
CA MET A 263 1.25 -6.05 11.10
C MET A 263 2.27 -5.79 12.20
N LEU A 264 2.19 -4.63 12.86
CA LEU A 264 3.04 -4.28 14.00
C LEU A 264 2.66 -5.09 15.26
N GLU A 265 1.38 -5.43 15.40
CA GLU A 265 0.85 -6.23 16.51
C GLU A 265 1.14 -7.74 16.34
N LYS A 266 1.52 -8.20 15.14
CA LYS A 266 1.90 -9.60 14.87
C LYS A 266 3.32 -9.91 15.39
N LYS A 267 3.53 -11.14 15.86
CA LYS A 267 4.84 -11.65 16.33
C LYS A 267 5.89 -11.50 15.21
N GLY A 268 7.02 -10.82 15.49
CA GLY A 268 8.14 -10.66 14.53
C GLY A 268 8.77 -9.27 14.50
N CYS A 269 8.13 -8.30 15.15
CA CYS A 269 8.65 -6.96 15.38
C CYS A 269 9.42 -6.88 16.70
N GLN A 270 10.64 -6.33 16.69
CA GLN A 270 11.37 -6.04 17.93
C GLN A 270 12.09 -4.69 17.86
N GLY A 271 12.05 -3.94 18.97
CA GLY A 271 12.50 -2.56 19.09
C GLY A 271 14.01 -2.36 19.28
N ASN A 272 14.82 -3.42 19.34
CA ASN A 272 16.28 -3.28 19.41
C ASN A 272 17.00 -4.55 18.88
N GLY A 273 17.86 -4.32 17.88
CA GLY A 273 19.23 -4.85 17.87
C GLY A 273 19.53 -6.32 17.57
N ASP A 274 18.69 -7.30 17.90
CA ASP A 274 19.13 -8.70 17.78
C ASP A 274 18.91 -9.33 16.40
N SER A 275 19.95 -10.04 15.97
CA SER A 275 20.12 -10.66 14.67
C SER A 275 18.98 -11.62 14.32
N GLY A 276 18.14 -11.21 13.37
CA GLY A 276 17.14 -12.07 12.71
C GLY A 276 15.69 -11.58 12.77
N LYS A 277 15.35 -10.56 13.58
CA LYS A 277 13.98 -10.02 13.68
C LYS A 277 13.79 -8.71 12.90
N LYS A 278 12.58 -8.46 12.40
CA LYS A 278 12.27 -7.28 11.59
C LYS A 278 12.22 -6.04 12.48
N ARG A 279 12.91 -4.97 12.07
CA ARG A 279 12.77 -3.66 12.70
C ARG A 279 11.40 -3.10 12.34
N CYS A 280 10.65 -2.72 13.36
CA CYS A 280 9.33 -2.16 13.25
C CYS A 280 9.26 -0.88 14.08
N TYR A 281 8.53 0.11 13.60
CA TYR A 281 8.42 1.41 14.24
C TYR A 281 6.95 1.70 14.52
N ASN A 282 6.62 2.00 15.77
CA ASN A 282 5.26 2.40 16.11
C ASN A 282 5.02 3.88 15.76
N ALA A 283 3.78 4.35 15.94
CA ALA A 283 3.41 5.73 15.62
C ALA A 283 4.28 6.78 16.36
N GLN A 284 4.66 6.52 17.61
CA GLN A 284 5.50 7.41 18.41
C GLN A 284 6.93 7.44 17.85
N ASP A 285 7.50 6.29 17.52
CA ASP A 285 8.86 6.19 16.94
C ASP A 285 8.95 6.98 15.63
N ILE A 286 7.95 6.81 14.74
CA ILE A 286 7.87 7.56 13.48
C ILE A 286 7.78 9.07 13.75
N GLY A 287 6.93 9.49 14.69
CA GLY A 287 6.75 10.91 14.99
C GLY A 287 8.03 11.55 15.53
N ILE A 288 8.73 10.89 16.44
CA ILE A 288 10.02 11.34 16.98
C ILE A 288 11.08 11.38 15.88
N PHE A 289 11.16 10.32 15.06
CA PHE A 289 12.08 10.26 13.93
C PHE A 289 11.89 11.44 12.97
N LEU A 290 10.67 11.65 12.48
CA LEU A 290 10.34 12.72 11.53
C LEU A 290 10.66 14.11 12.10
N ARG A 291 10.32 14.37 13.36
CA ARG A 291 10.64 15.63 14.03
C ARG A 291 12.15 15.83 14.15
N ASN A 292 12.90 14.78 14.50
CA ASN A 292 14.35 14.89 14.69
C ASN A 292 15.08 15.14 13.37
N ILE A 293 14.57 14.62 12.25
CA ILE A 293 15.12 14.89 10.90
C ILE A 293 14.64 16.20 10.27
N GLY A 294 13.92 17.04 11.02
CA GLY A 294 13.62 18.42 10.65
C GLY A 294 12.21 18.71 10.12
N PHE A 295 11.33 17.72 10.05
CA PHE A 295 9.92 17.97 9.70
C PHE A 295 9.20 18.70 10.84
N ASP A 296 8.47 19.75 10.49
CA ASP A 296 7.77 20.61 11.44
C ASP A 296 6.34 20.14 11.71
N ARG A 297 5.73 20.70 12.76
CA ARG A 297 4.39 20.33 13.25
C ARG A 297 3.27 20.50 12.21
N ASP A 298 3.43 21.41 11.24
CA ASP A 298 2.45 21.68 10.19
C ASP A 298 2.57 20.75 8.97
N THR A 299 3.56 19.84 8.95
CA THR A 299 3.71 18.81 7.92
C THR A 299 2.49 17.87 7.91
N THR A 300 1.89 17.69 6.73
CA THR A 300 0.78 16.74 6.53
C THR A 300 1.30 15.31 6.42
N ILE A 301 0.66 14.40 7.13
CA ILE A 301 0.99 12.97 7.13
C ILE A 301 -0.24 12.16 6.72
N TYR A 302 -0.09 11.32 5.70
CA TYR A 302 -1.01 10.26 5.35
C TYR A 302 -0.55 8.93 5.96
N LEU A 303 -1.47 8.17 6.55
CA LEU A 303 -1.22 6.84 7.11
C LEU A 303 -1.95 5.77 6.30
N THR A 304 -1.28 4.64 6.04
CA THR A 304 -1.88 3.41 5.47
C THR A 304 -2.80 2.70 6.47
N GLN A 305 -3.81 3.42 6.93
CA GLN A 305 -4.81 3.00 7.89
C GLN A 305 -6.19 3.41 7.39
N SER A 306 -7.13 2.46 7.46
CA SER A 306 -8.52 2.67 7.05
C SER A 306 -9.20 3.71 7.92
N ARG A 307 -9.20 3.46 9.23
CA ARG A 307 -9.87 4.27 10.26
C ARG A 307 -8.88 4.74 11.32
N TRP A 308 -9.29 5.71 12.12
CA TRP A 308 -8.47 6.19 13.23
C TRP A 308 -8.38 5.14 14.35
N HIS A 309 -7.19 4.95 14.90
CA HIS A 309 -6.95 4.10 16.07
C HIS A 309 -6.17 4.85 17.15
N LYS A 310 -6.44 4.55 18.43
CA LYS A 310 -5.84 5.26 19.58
C LYS A 310 -4.31 5.20 19.61
N SER A 311 -3.69 4.17 19.03
CA SER A 311 -2.23 4.06 18.96
C SER A 311 -1.59 5.13 18.06
N LEU A 312 -2.37 5.80 17.20
CA LEU A 312 -1.93 6.88 16.34
C LEU A 312 -1.87 8.25 17.05
N ASN A 313 -2.41 8.34 18.27
CA ASN A 313 -2.54 9.60 19.00
C ASN A 313 -1.18 10.25 19.30
N SER A 314 -0.13 9.45 19.56
CA SER A 314 1.22 9.97 19.76
C SER A 314 1.75 10.70 18.53
N LEU A 315 1.57 10.12 17.34
CA LEU A 315 1.92 10.76 16.07
C LEU A 315 1.08 12.01 15.81
N LYS A 316 -0.23 11.95 16.06
CA LYS A 316 -1.14 13.10 15.90
C LYS A 316 -0.78 14.28 16.80
N LYS A 317 -0.31 14.01 18.03
CA LYS A 317 0.19 15.06 18.95
C LYS A 317 1.43 15.75 18.37
N ILE A 318 2.30 14.99 17.70
CA ILE A 318 3.53 15.51 17.10
C ILE A 318 3.23 16.27 15.80
N PHE A 319 2.36 15.70 14.95
CA PHE A 319 1.91 16.24 13.66
C PHE A 319 0.37 16.24 13.63
N PRO A 320 -0.29 17.35 14.03
CA PRO A 320 -1.74 17.46 14.06
C PRO A 320 -2.42 17.26 12.70
N LYS A 321 -1.72 17.43 11.58
CA LYS A 321 -2.22 17.15 10.23
C LYS A 321 -1.97 15.71 9.77
N THR A 322 -2.15 14.75 10.67
CA THR A 322 -2.11 13.33 10.36
C THR A 322 -3.51 12.82 9.98
N TYR A 323 -3.64 12.10 8.86
CA TYR A 323 -4.91 11.62 8.31
C TYR A 323 -4.87 10.13 7.93
N THR A 324 -6.02 9.47 8.10
CA THR A 324 -6.32 8.11 7.59
C THR A 324 -7.19 8.21 6.35
N LYS A 325 -7.41 7.08 5.64
CA LYS A 325 -8.31 7.04 4.47
C LYS A 325 -9.71 7.59 4.79
N GLU A 326 -10.30 7.17 5.89
CA GLU A 326 -11.61 7.68 6.34
C GLU A 326 -11.63 9.20 6.55
N GLY A 327 -10.53 9.78 7.00
CA GLY A 327 -10.42 11.22 7.24
C GLY A 327 -10.36 12.07 5.97
N ILE A 328 -9.88 11.51 4.86
CA ILE A 328 -9.70 12.25 3.59
C ILE A 328 -10.66 11.80 2.48
N MET A 329 -11.32 10.66 2.62
CA MET A 329 -12.22 10.15 1.58
C MET A 329 -13.53 10.95 1.48
N PRO A 330 -13.96 11.36 0.27
CA PRO A 330 -15.28 11.93 0.05
C PRO A 330 -16.39 10.99 0.53
N VAL A 331 -17.45 11.55 1.12
CA VAL A 331 -18.50 10.78 1.81
C VAL A 331 -19.20 9.80 0.86
N ASP A 332 -19.47 10.23 -0.38
CA ASP A 332 -20.09 9.44 -1.44
C ASP A 332 -19.23 8.25 -1.89
N LYS A 333 -17.90 8.33 -1.70
CA LYS A 333 -16.97 7.23 -2.04
C LYS A 333 -16.77 6.24 -0.89
N LYS A 334 -17.02 6.63 0.37
CA LYS A 334 -16.78 5.75 1.54
C LYS A 334 -17.51 4.42 1.48
N GLY A 335 -18.72 4.40 0.92
CA GLY A 335 -19.51 3.17 0.74
C GLY A 335 -18.75 2.09 -0.05
N LYS A 336 -18.30 2.45 -1.25
CA LYS A 336 -17.59 1.53 -2.18
C LYS A 336 -16.21 1.13 -1.67
N TYR A 337 -15.45 2.07 -1.11
CA TYR A 337 -14.03 1.88 -0.84
C TYR A 337 -13.66 1.57 0.61
N LEU A 338 -14.50 1.86 1.62
CA LEU A 338 -14.19 1.61 3.05
C LEU A 338 -15.22 0.74 3.76
N ASN A 339 -16.47 0.73 3.30
CA ASN A 339 -17.57 0.02 3.96
C ASN A 339 -18.00 -1.26 3.22
N SER A 340 -17.39 -1.55 2.07
CA SER A 340 -17.72 -2.71 1.23
C SER A 340 -17.18 -4.04 1.76
N GLY A 341 -16.44 -4.01 2.89
CA GLY A 341 -15.71 -5.17 3.42
C GLY A 341 -14.49 -5.57 2.57
N SER A 342 -14.19 -4.84 1.50
CA SER A 342 -13.07 -5.12 0.59
C SER A 342 -11.77 -4.49 1.08
N SER A 343 -10.90 -5.28 1.69
CA SER A 343 -9.54 -4.86 1.99
C SER A 343 -8.71 -4.56 0.72
N GLU A 344 -9.06 -5.15 -0.42
CA GLU A 344 -8.25 -5.08 -1.65
C GLU A 344 -8.29 -3.70 -2.31
N LEU A 345 -9.46 -3.08 -2.39
CA LEU A 345 -9.58 -1.70 -2.88
C LEU A 345 -8.85 -0.73 -1.96
N GLU A 346 -8.98 -0.93 -0.65
CA GLU A 346 -8.28 -0.12 0.35
C GLU A 346 -6.76 -0.22 0.26
N LYS A 347 -6.23 -1.43 0.03
CA LYS A 347 -4.81 -1.69 -0.18
C LYS A 347 -4.34 -1.08 -1.50
N ALA A 348 -5.16 -1.08 -2.56
CA ALA A 348 -4.88 -0.43 -3.84
C ALA A 348 -4.76 1.10 -3.71
N LEU A 349 -5.64 1.73 -2.94
CA LEU A 349 -5.55 3.18 -2.67
C LEU A 349 -4.26 3.51 -1.89
N ASP A 350 -3.96 2.77 -0.83
CA ASP A 350 -2.74 2.96 -0.04
C ASP A 350 -1.47 2.84 -0.89
N PHE A 351 -1.38 1.78 -1.70
CA PHE A 351 -0.24 1.54 -2.57
C PHE A 351 0.00 2.70 -3.53
N SER A 352 -1.07 3.23 -4.14
CA SER A 352 -0.98 4.34 -5.09
C SER A 352 -0.64 5.66 -4.41
N ILE A 353 -1.27 6.01 -3.29
CA ILE A 353 -0.97 7.25 -2.54
C ILE A 353 0.48 7.24 -2.05
N CYS A 354 0.97 6.11 -1.50
CA CYS A 354 2.37 5.96 -1.11
C CYS A 354 3.34 6.06 -2.29
N SER A 355 2.93 5.62 -3.47
CA SER A 355 3.74 5.75 -4.69
C SER A 355 3.81 7.19 -5.20
N GLN A 356 2.78 8.01 -4.95
CA GLN A 356 2.70 9.40 -5.42
C GLN A 356 3.15 10.48 -4.41
N SER A 357 3.32 10.14 -3.12
CA SER A 357 3.74 11.10 -2.08
C SER A 357 5.13 11.68 -2.33
N ASP A 358 5.47 12.82 -1.72
CA ASP A 358 6.82 13.39 -1.86
C ASP A 358 7.84 12.62 -1.04
N VAL A 359 7.44 12.25 0.18
CA VAL A 359 8.24 11.41 1.07
C VAL A 359 7.46 10.15 1.38
N PHE A 360 8.12 9.00 1.29
CA PHE A 360 7.58 7.73 1.74
C PHE A 360 8.38 7.18 2.91
N VAL A 361 7.68 6.74 3.96
CA VAL A 361 8.28 6.22 5.20
C VAL A 361 7.69 4.86 5.54
N PRO A 362 8.44 3.76 5.39
CA PRO A 362 7.98 2.44 5.79
C PRO A 362 8.20 2.22 7.29
N ALA A 363 7.14 1.90 8.04
CA ALA A 363 7.28 1.52 9.46
C ALA A 363 7.77 0.08 9.64
N ILE A 364 7.68 -0.75 8.60
CA ILE A 364 8.14 -2.13 8.58
C ILE A 364 8.75 -2.47 7.22
N SER A 365 9.77 -3.32 7.21
CA SER A 365 10.30 -3.88 5.96
C SER A 365 9.38 -4.99 5.43
N GLY A 366 9.21 -5.04 4.12
CA GLY A 366 8.37 -6.06 3.48
C GLY A 366 8.13 -5.80 2.01
N LEU A 367 7.24 -6.59 1.42
CA LEU A 367 6.93 -6.56 0.00
C LEU A 367 6.23 -5.27 -0.43
N PHE A 368 5.35 -4.71 0.41
CA PHE A 368 4.72 -3.41 0.15
C PHE A 368 5.78 -2.31 0.01
N TYR A 369 6.68 -2.20 1.00
CA TYR A 369 7.81 -1.27 0.97
C TYR A 369 8.64 -1.45 -0.31
N ALA A 370 9.02 -2.68 -0.66
CA ALA A 370 9.81 -2.95 -1.85
C ALA A 370 9.08 -2.55 -3.15
N ASN A 371 7.80 -2.90 -3.31
CA ASN A 371 7.06 -2.57 -4.52
C ASN A 371 6.76 -1.07 -4.65
N VAL A 372 6.45 -0.37 -3.54
CA VAL A 372 6.33 1.09 -3.53
C VAL A 372 7.65 1.75 -3.94
N VAL A 373 8.80 1.24 -3.45
CA VAL A 373 10.12 1.71 -3.91
C VAL A 373 10.26 1.54 -5.42
N GLY A 374 9.86 0.40 -5.98
CA GLY A 374 9.88 0.16 -7.42
C GLY A 374 9.10 1.22 -8.22
N LYS A 375 7.86 1.51 -7.83
CA LYS A 375 7.02 2.54 -8.47
C LYS A 375 7.53 3.96 -8.29
N ARG A 376 8.16 4.24 -7.15
CA ARG A 376 8.78 5.54 -6.89
C ARG A 376 10.08 5.75 -7.66
N ILE A 377 10.81 4.68 -7.99
CA ILE A 377 11.98 4.75 -8.87
C ILE A 377 11.56 5.12 -10.30
N GLU A 378 10.52 4.49 -10.84
CA GLU A 378 9.91 4.80 -12.15
C GLU A 378 9.61 6.31 -12.27
N SER A 379 8.90 6.86 -11.29
CA SER A 379 8.46 8.28 -11.29
C SER A 379 9.52 9.28 -10.77
N GLY A 380 10.75 8.85 -10.45
CA GLY A 380 11.79 9.74 -9.91
C GLY A 380 11.58 10.19 -8.46
N ARG A 381 10.53 9.74 -7.76
CA ARG A 381 10.16 10.07 -6.36
C ARG A 381 11.00 9.30 -5.34
N THR A 382 12.32 9.39 -5.45
CA THR A 382 13.28 8.55 -4.71
C THR A 382 13.52 8.96 -3.25
N GLN A 383 12.82 9.97 -2.74
CA GLN A 383 12.86 10.33 -1.32
C GLN A 383 12.06 9.31 -0.48
N ILE A 384 12.76 8.28 -0.03
CA ILE A 384 12.22 7.18 0.78
C ILE A 384 13.07 7.06 2.04
N LEU A 385 12.47 7.36 3.19
CA LEU A 385 13.19 7.49 4.46
C LEU A 385 12.84 6.33 5.39
N VAL A 386 13.79 5.45 5.64
CA VAL A 386 13.66 4.33 6.57
C VAL A 386 13.99 4.83 7.97
N PRO A 387 13.07 4.70 8.95
CA PRO A 387 13.31 5.19 10.30
C PRO A 387 14.55 4.56 10.95
N GLY A 388 15.22 5.33 11.80
CA GLY A 388 16.43 4.91 12.50
C GLY A 388 16.74 5.81 13.69
N LYS A 389 17.74 5.43 14.49
CA LYS A 389 18.20 6.26 15.61
C LYS A 389 18.96 7.46 15.05
N VAL A 390 18.50 8.67 15.40
CA VAL A 390 19.17 9.93 15.04
C VAL A 390 20.21 10.27 16.11
N THR A 391 21.45 10.44 15.71
CA THR A 391 22.60 10.85 16.54
C THR A 391 23.14 12.19 16.07
N SER A 392 24.09 12.76 16.82
CA SER A 392 24.64 14.06 16.47
C SER A 392 25.43 14.13 15.18
N SER A 393 25.95 12.99 14.73
CA SER A 393 26.65 12.83 13.46
C SER A 393 25.74 12.40 12.31
N SER A 394 24.45 12.15 12.55
CA SER A 394 23.56 11.62 11.52
C SER A 394 23.31 12.65 10.42
N SER A 395 23.23 12.18 9.19
CA SER A 395 22.77 12.92 8.01
C SER A 395 21.43 12.37 7.52
N VAL A 396 20.64 13.16 6.78
CA VAL A 396 19.39 12.64 6.17
C VAL A 396 19.68 11.50 5.17
N ALA A 397 20.86 11.49 4.56
CA ALA A 397 21.28 10.43 3.65
C ALA A 397 21.38 9.06 4.36
N ASP A 398 21.68 9.04 5.66
CA ASP A 398 21.81 7.81 6.46
C ASP A 398 20.49 7.06 6.59
N PHE A 399 19.37 7.79 6.49
CA PHE A 399 18.02 7.25 6.54
C PHE A 399 17.43 6.98 5.15
N THR A 400 18.15 7.28 4.08
CA THR A 400 17.67 6.98 2.73
C THR A 400 17.63 5.46 2.53
N SER A 401 16.52 4.98 2.00
CA SER A 401 16.31 3.57 1.66
C SER A 401 17.55 2.93 1.05
N PRO A 402 18.03 1.78 1.56
CA PRO A 402 19.15 1.05 0.97
C PRO A 402 18.91 0.63 -0.48
N TYR A 403 17.65 0.52 -0.90
CA TYR A 403 17.30 0.25 -2.29
C TYR A 403 17.68 1.40 -3.22
N VAL A 404 17.48 2.63 -2.75
CA VAL A 404 17.77 3.88 -3.48
C VAL A 404 19.25 4.22 -3.35
N SER A 405 19.78 4.31 -2.12
CA SER A 405 21.15 4.76 -1.88
C SER A 405 22.20 3.84 -2.50
N LYS A 406 21.96 2.53 -2.53
CA LYS A 406 22.84 1.54 -3.16
C LYS A 406 22.44 1.18 -4.60
N LYS A 407 21.39 1.79 -5.16
CA LYS A 407 20.80 1.45 -6.46
C LYS A 407 20.70 -0.06 -6.71
N ASN A 408 20.18 -0.79 -5.71
CA ASN A 408 20.16 -2.26 -5.73
C ASN A 408 18.75 -2.85 -5.86
N HIS A 409 17.71 -2.03 -5.99
CA HIS A 409 16.37 -2.49 -6.35
C HIS A 409 16.31 -2.99 -7.80
N MET A 410 15.46 -3.99 -8.08
CA MET A 410 15.25 -4.53 -9.43
C MET A 410 14.76 -3.48 -10.43
N ALA A 411 13.99 -2.49 -9.99
CA ALA A 411 13.52 -1.38 -10.83
C ALA A 411 14.66 -0.67 -11.57
N TYR A 412 15.85 -0.54 -10.96
CA TYR A 412 17.01 0.08 -11.63
C TYR A 412 17.57 -0.74 -12.80
N SER A 413 17.21 -2.02 -12.91
CA SER A 413 17.51 -2.84 -14.10
C SER A 413 16.40 -2.73 -15.16
N CYS A 414 15.21 -2.29 -14.77
CA CYS A 414 14.05 -2.19 -15.66
C CYS A 414 13.88 -0.81 -16.30
N PHE A 415 14.36 0.25 -15.64
CA PHE A 415 14.17 1.64 -16.08
C PHE A 415 15.48 2.41 -16.32
N CYS A 416 15.46 3.27 -17.34
CA CYS A 416 16.53 4.12 -17.88
C CYS A 416 15.91 5.46 -18.33
#